data_AF-A0A935STI1-F1
#
_entry.id   AF-A0A935STI1-F1
#
_cell.length_a   1.000
_cell.length_b   1.000
_cell.length_c   1.000
_cell.angle_alpha   90.00
_cell.angle_beta   90.00
_cell.angle_gamma   90.00
#
_symmetry.space_group_name_H-M   'P 1'
#
loop_
_entity.id
_entity.type
_entity.pdbx_description
1 polymer ?
#
loop_
_entity_poly.entity_id
_entity_poly.type
_entity_poly.pdbx_seq_one_letter_code
_entity_poly.pdbx_strand_id
1 'polypeptide(L)'
;MGDALIKRTDTTVSEKAQYALTFGVVSVLLYFIGFPVFGIALLGASAFLVIKLFSSTVRSDTRKIFEFYLTANEILRDDNRRWYGFEIKEAISLGEKLVAAMHTAPTLLHFAIGALYAKSGDHSSAVKHLRHVFEETSADESAVVFPTPEVRDYVRLLRRIEREPAESPLTSAAVRSLERIRTNRGLAMLNASREYENNMSRSELDDGSDREFSSDSVVFDEGQVPNATLPEGSTSSVMRRAGGTAEDSKTVPHRKPITEVLHDIYDKKVH
;
A
#
# COMPACT_ATOMS: atom_id res chain seq x y z
N MET A 1 -8.94 29.39 -54.35
CA MET A 1 -9.87 28.46 -55.04
C MET A 1 -9.28 27.08 -54.82
N GLY A 2 -9.76 26.20 -53.95
CA GLY A 2 -11.09 25.97 -53.41
C GLY A 2 -11.20 24.44 -53.34
N ASP A 3 -11.70 23.93 -52.21
CA ASP A 3 -12.15 22.54 -51.99
C ASP A 3 -11.04 21.47 -51.78
N ALA A 4 -11.08 20.58 -50.79
CA ALA A 4 -12.03 20.34 -49.71
C ALA A 4 -11.28 19.69 -48.54
N LEU A 5 -11.46 20.24 -47.33
CA LEU A 5 -11.10 19.60 -46.08
C LEU A 5 -12.01 18.39 -45.89
N ILE A 6 -11.47 17.19 -46.16
CA ILE A 6 -12.11 15.93 -45.77
C ILE A 6 -12.06 15.86 -44.24
N LYS A 7 -13.17 16.30 -43.63
CA LYS A 7 -13.47 16.11 -42.22
C LYS A 7 -13.61 14.60 -41.98
N ARG A 8 -12.52 13.96 -41.55
CA ARG A 8 -12.57 12.62 -40.95
C ARG A 8 -13.43 12.73 -39.69
N THR A 9 -14.69 12.32 -39.79
CA THR A 9 -15.50 12.05 -38.62
C THR A 9 -14.98 10.76 -38.01
N ASP A 10 -14.04 10.88 -37.07
CA ASP A 10 -13.71 9.79 -36.15
C ASP A 10 -14.94 9.56 -35.26
N THR A 11 -15.92 8.81 -35.77
CA THR A 11 -17.00 8.25 -34.97
C THR A 11 -16.47 7.00 -34.28
N THR A 12 -15.50 7.17 -33.39
CA THR A 12 -15.21 6.17 -32.35
C THR A 12 -16.33 6.27 -31.31
N VAL A 13 -17.51 5.81 -31.71
CA VAL A 13 -18.58 5.48 -30.76
C VAL A 13 -17.93 4.53 -29.75
N SER A 14 -17.88 4.94 -28.49
CA SER A 14 -17.30 4.15 -27.38
C SER A 14 -17.67 2.68 -27.57
N GLU A 15 -16.71 1.75 -27.48
CA GLU A 15 -16.95 0.32 -27.69
C GLU A 15 -18.21 -0.17 -26.97
N LYS A 16 -18.46 0.35 -25.76
CA LYS A 16 -19.66 0.08 -24.95
C LYS A 16 -20.97 0.48 -25.64
N ALA A 17 -20.99 1.59 -26.35
CA ALA A 17 -22.14 2.05 -27.13
C ALA A 17 -22.32 1.25 -28.44
N GLN A 18 -21.24 0.75 -29.06
CA GLN A 18 -21.34 -0.18 -30.18
C GLN A 18 -21.92 -1.53 -29.73
N TYR A 19 -21.49 -2.06 -28.58
CA TYR A 19 -22.08 -3.27 -27.99
C TYR A 19 -23.55 -3.08 -27.63
N ALA A 20 -23.93 -1.93 -27.06
CA ALA A 20 -25.33 -1.65 -26.73
C ALA A 20 -26.23 -1.59 -27.99
N LEU A 21 -25.72 -0.98 -29.06
CA LEU A 21 -26.46 -0.84 -30.32
C LEU A 21 -26.61 -2.19 -31.05
N THR A 22 -25.54 -2.97 -31.14
CA THR A 22 -25.58 -4.32 -31.74
C THR A 22 -26.51 -5.26 -30.97
N PHE A 23 -26.47 -5.22 -29.64
CA PHE A 23 -27.37 -6.01 -28.80
C PHE A 23 -28.84 -5.61 -28.96
N GLY A 24 -29.11 -4.30 -29.12
CA GLY A 24 -30.44 -3.79 -29.43
C GLY A 24 -30.97 -4.28 -30.77
N VAL A 25 -30.17 -4.21 -31.83
CA VAL A 25 -30.55 -4.68 -33.17
C VAL A 25 -30.82 -6.18 -33.19
N VAL A 26 -29.96 -6.98 -32.55
CA VAL A 26 -30.14 -8.44 -32.45
C VAL A 26 -31.41 -8.78 -31.67
N SER A 27 -31.70 -8.07 -30.58
CA SER A 27 -32.93 -8.29 -29.79
C SER A 27 -34.20 -8.01 -30.58
N VAL A 28 -34.19 -6.94 -31.39
CA VAL A 28 -35.32 -6.60 -32.28
C VAL A 28 -35.46 -7.65 -33.39
N LEU A 29 -34.36 -8.12 -33.97
CA LEU A 29 -34.38 -9.16 -35.00
C LEU A 29 -34.94 -10.49 -34.49
N LEU A 30 -34.53 -10.92 -33.28
CA LEU A 30 -35.07 -12.13 -32.64
C LEU A 30 -36.58 -12.02 -32.39
N TYR A 31 -37.06 -10.84 -32.01
CA TYR A 31 -38.49 -10.59 -31.84
C TYR A 31 -39.26 -10.76 -33.16
N PHE A 32 -38.74 -10.23 -34.27
CA PHE A 32 -39.36 -10.38 -35.59
C PHE A 32 -39.34 -11.81 -36.13
N ILE A 33 -38.35 -12.63 -35.74
CA ILE A 33 -38.24 -14.06 -36.11
C ILE A 33 -39.23 -14.93 -35.31
N GLY A 34 -39.99 -14.34 -34.38
CA GLY A 34 -40.98 -15.05 -33.56
C GLY A 34 -40.35 -15.79 -32.37
N PHE A 35 -39.14 -15.42 -31.97
CA PHE A 35 -38.54 -15.95 -30.76
C PHE A 35 -39.37 -15.54 -29.54
N PRO A 36 -39.63 -16.44 -28.57
CA PRO A 36 -40.47 -16.12 -27.43
C PRO A 36 -39.91 -14.92 -26.66
N VAL A 37 -40.75 -13.93 -26.39
CA VAL A 37 -40.37 -12.70 -25.67
C VAL A 37 -39.71 -13.03 -24.32
N PHE A 38 -40.18 -14.08 -23.65
CA PHE A 38 -39.58 -14.59 -22.42
C PHE A 38 -38.12 -15.01 -22.58
N GLY A 39 -37.74 -15.60 -23.71
CA GLY A 39 -36.36 -15.98 -23.99
C GLY A 39 -35.44 -14.76 -24.20
N ILE A 40 -35.93 -13.73 -24.87
CA ILE A 40 -35.21 -12.46 -25.06
C ILE A 40 -35.01 -11.75 -23.70
N ALA A 41 -36.07 -11.67 -22.90
CA ALA A 41 -36.01 -11.07 -21.57
C ALA A 41 -35.04 -11.82 -20.63
N LEU A 42 -35.06 -13.15 -20.68
CA LEU A 42 -34.17 -13.99 -19.87
C LEU A 42 -32.70 -13.83 -20.28
N LEU A 43 -32.42 -13.71 -21.58
CA LEU A 43 -31.07 -13.48 -22.10
C LEU A 43 -30.54 -12.08 -21.76
N GLY A 44 -31.40 -11.05 -21.78
CA GLY A 44 -31.06 -9.72 -21.30
C GLY A 44 -30.81 -9.68 -19.79
N ALA A 45 -31.66 -10.33 -19.00
CA ALA A 45 -31.51 -10.42 -17.55
C ALA A 45 -30.24 -11.20 -17.14
N SER A 46 -29.91 -12.29 -17.84
CA SER A 46 -28.69 -13.05 -17.58
C SER A 46 -27.43 -12.26 -17.96
N ALA A 47 -27.41 -11.60 -19.13
CA ALA A 47 -26.31 -10.72 -19.51
C ALA A 47 -26.12 -9.57 -18.51
N PHE A 48 -27.22 -8.95 -18.05
CA PHE A 48 -27.18 -7.92 -17.02
C PHE A 48 -26.61 -8.46 -15.69
N LEU A 49 -27.03 -9.65 -15.26
CA LEU A 49 -26.50 -10.29 -14.06
C LEU A 49 -25.01 -10.58 -14.18
N VAL A 50 -24.56 -11.10 -15.33
CA VAL A 50 -23.15 -11.39 -15.59
C VAL A 50 -22.31 -10.11 -15.51
N ILE A 51 -22.73 -9.03 -16.18
CA ILE A 51 -22.05 -7.73 -16.11
C ILE A 51 -22.05 -7.19 -14.67
N LYS A 52 -23.16 -7.33 -13.94
CA LYS A 52 -23.31 -6.85 -12.56
C LYS A 52 -22.43 -7.65 -11.58
N LEU A 53 -22.29 -8.96 -11.78
CA LEU A 53 -21.41 -9.84 -11.01
C LEU A 53 -19.95 -9.42 -11.19
N PHE A 54 -19.49 -9.23 -12.42
CA PHE A 54 -18.12 -8.79 -12.70
C PHE A 54 -17.84 -7.33 -12.33
N SER A 55 -18.86 -6.47 -12.29
CA SER A 55 -18.68 -5.08 -11.84
C SER A 55 -18.59 -4.97 -10.31
N SER A 56 -19.03 -5.99 -9.56
CA SER A 56 -19.06 -5.96 -8.09
C SER A 56 -17.72 -6.27 -7.42
N THR A 57 -16.84 -7.00 -8.11
CA THR A 57 -15.52 -7.41 -7.60
C THR A 57 -14.59 -6.22 -7.37
N VAL A 58 -14.60 -5.21 -8.25
CA VAL A 58 -13.76 -4.00 -8.14
C VAL A 58 -14.01 -3.25 -6.82
N ARG A 59 -15.26 -3.23 -6.33
CA ARG A 59 -15.58 -2.62 -5.03
C ARG A 59 -15.04 -3.42 -3.85
N SER A 60 -14.89 -4.74 -3.98
CA SER A 60 -14.36 -5.58 -2.90
C SER A 60 -12.87 -5.32 -2.67
N ASP A 61 -12.11 -5.05 -3.73
CA ASP A 61 -10.66 -4.90 -3.63
C ASP A 61 -10.26 -3.59 -2.95
N THR A 62 -11.01 -2.51 -3.17
CA THR A 62 -10.77 -1.24 -2.46
C THR A 62 -11.02 -1.34 -0.96
N ARG A 63 -11.99 -2.15 -0.50
CA ARG A 63 -12.22 -2.39 0.93
C ARG A 63 -11.05 -3.13 1.58
N LYS A 64 -10.47 -4.10 0.88
CA LYS A 64 -9.31 -4.85 1.36
C LYS A 64 -8.09 -3.96 1.60
N ILE A 65 -7.96 -2.83 0.89
CA ILE A 65 -6.89 -1.82 1.16
C ILE A 65 -7.03 -1.28 2.58
N PHE A 66 -8.25 -0.93 3.00
CA PHE A 66 -8.47 -0.36 4.33
C PHE A 66 -8.30 -1.41 5.43
N GLU A 67 -8.67 -2.66 5.17
CA GLU A 67 -8.38 -3.79 6.05
C GLU A 67 -6.86 -4.01 6.17
N PHE A 68 -6.14 -3.94 5.05
CA PHE A 68 -4.68 -3.95 5.07
C PHE A 68 -4.12 -2.79 5.90
N TYR A 69 -4.63 -1.56 5.76
CA TYR A 69 -4.17 -0.43 6.58
C TYR A 69 -4.38 -0.64 8.08
N LEU A 70 -5.47 -1.30 8.48
CA LEU A 70 -5.66 -1.69 9.88
C LEU A 70 -4.56 -2.64 10.33
N THR A 71 -4.32 -3.72 9.59
CA THR A 71 -3.28 -4.72 9.93
C THR A 71 -1.88 -4.11 9.92
N ALA A 72 -1.54 -3.30 8.92
CA ALA A 72 -0.26 -2.63 8.80
C ALA A 72 -0.05 -1.64 9.94
N ASN A 73 -1.07 -0.85 10.29
CA ASN A 73 -1.00 0.07 11.42
C ASN A 73 -0.84 -0.68 12.75
N GLU A 74 -1.53 -1.81 12.94
CA GLU A 74 -1.38 -2.63 14.15
C GLU A 74 0.05 -3.15 14.29
N ILE A 75 0.62 -3.66 13.18
CA ILE A 75 1.99 -4.17 13.14
C ILE A 75 3.00 -3.05 13.34
N LEU A 76 2.83 -1.91 12.68
CA LEU A 76 3.79 -0.80 12.72
C LEU A 76 3.69 0.03 14.00
N ARG A 77 2.63 -0.12 14.79
CA ARG A 77 2.54 0.52 16.09
C ARG A 77 3.59 -0.09 17.03
N ASP A 78 4.38 0.77 17.66
CA ASP A 78 5.36 0.39 18.68
C ASP A 78 4.68 0.11 20.03
N ASP A 79 3.54 -0.59 20.01
CA ASP A 79 3.01 -1.17 21.22
C ASP A 79 3.90 -2.35 21.55
N ASN A 80 4.29 -2.52 22.82
CA ASN A 80 5.19 -3.56 23.32
C ASN A 80 4.84 -5.03 22.97
N ARG A 81 3.84 -5.27 22.12
CA ARG A 81 3.54 -6.54 21.48
C ARG A 81 4.66 -6.89 20.49
N ARG A 82 5.28 -8.05 20.71
CA ARG A 82 6.16 -8.66 19.72
C ARG A 82 5.30 -9.34 18.66
N TRP A 83 5.46 -8.91 17.42
CA TRP A 83 4.84 -9.51 16.25
C TRP A 83 5.68 -10.69 15.77
N TYR A 84 5.02 -11.77 15.38
CA TYR A 84 5.72 -12.91 14.82
C TYR A 84 6.08 -12.64 13.36
N GLY A 85 7.23 -13.15 12.90
CA GLY A 85 7.69 -12.94 11.53
C GLY A 85 6.71 -13.44 10.46
N PHE A 86 5.89 -14.46 10.77
CA PHE A 86 4.86 -14.95 9.85
C PHE A 86 3.69 -13.96 9.70
N GLU A 87 3.27 -13.26 10.77
CA GLU A 87 2.20 -12.26 10.72
C GLU A 87 2.61 -11.08 9.83
N ILE A 88 3.87 -10.66 9.95
CA ILE A 88 4.44 -9.59 9.12
C ILE A 88 4.50 -10.03 7.65
N LYS A 89 4.98 -11.26 7.37
CA LYS A 89 5.02 -11.81 6.02
C LYS A 89 3.63 -11.98 5.40
N GLU A 90 2.65 -12.40 6.19
CA GLU A 90 1.26 -12.52 5.73
C GLU A 90 0.70 -11.14 5.34
N ALA A 91 0.88 -10.14 6.21
CA ALA A 91 0.48 -8.76 5.92
C ALA A 91 1.17 -8.20 4.66
N ILE A 92 2.48 -8.42 4.52
CA ILE A 92 3.23 -8.05 3.31
C ILE A 92 2.62 -8.73 2.07
N SER A 93 2.39 -10.04 2.12
CA SER A 93 1.84 -10.79 0.98
C SER A 93 0.44 -10.30 0.56
N LEU A 94 -0.36 -9.86 1.52
CA LEU A 94 -1.66 -9.24 1.26
C LEU A 94 -1.46 -7.90 0.57
N GLY A 95 -0.58 -7.04 1.08
CA GLY A 95 -0.24 -5.75 0.49
C GLY A 95 0.27 -5.88 -0.96
N GLU A 96 1.17 -6.82 -1.24
CA GLU A 96 1.67 -7.07 -2.59
C GLU A 96 0.58 -7.52 -3.55
N LYS A 97 -0.34 -8.41 -3.11
CA LYS A 97 -1.51 -8.80 -3.92
C LYS A 97 -2.40 -7.61 -4.27
N LEU A 98 -2.57 -6.67 -3.33
CA LEU A 98 -3.35 -5.46 -3.58
C LEU A 98 -2.68 -4.51 -4.57
N VAL A 99 -1.35 -4.35 -4.48
CA VAL A 99 -0.58 -3.56 -5.45
C VAL A 99 -0.65 -4.20 -6.83
N ALA A 100 -0.52 -5.52 -6.93
CA ALA A 100 -0.61 -6.24 -8.20
C ALA A 100 -2.03 -6.22 -8.81
N ALA A 101 -3.06 -6.12 -7.98
CA ALA A 101 -4.45 -6.03 -8.43
C ALA A 101 -4.83 -4.66 -8.99
N MET A 102 -4.09 -3.60 -8.65
CA MET A 102 -4.39 -2.23 -9.07
C MET A 102 -3.44 -1.73 -10.14
N HIS A 103 -4.00 -1.05 -11.14
CA HIS A 103 -3.15 -0.43 -12.17
C HIS A 103 -2.34 0.76 -11.63
N THR A 104 -2.93 1.49 -10.67
CA THR A 104 -2.30 2.64 -10.01
C THR A 104 -2.60 2.53 -8.52
N ALA A 105 -1.68 1.93 -7.78
CA ALA A 105 -1.83 1.73 -6.35
C ALA A 105 -1.61 3.05 -5.57
N PRO A 106 -2.35 3.30 -4.47
CA PRO A 106 -2.16 4.48 -3.64
C PRO A 106 -0.75 4.56 -3.04
N THR A 107 -0.21 5.76 -2.89
CA THR A 107 1.12 5.98 -2.29
C THR A 107 1.20 5.47 -0.86
N LEU A 108 0.12 5.63 -0.09
CA LEU A 108 0.03 5.14 1.28
C LEU A 108 0.15 3.61 1.35
N LEU A 109 -0.34 2.89 0.34
CA LEU A 109 -0.20 1.45 0.21
C LEU A 109 1.26 1.05 -0.02
N HIS A 110 1.95 1.71 -0.96
CA HIS A 110 3.39 1.49 -1.18
C HIS A 110 4.21 1.81 0.08
N PHE A 111 3.89 2.91 0.76
CA PHE A 111 4.55 3.30 1.99
C PHE A 111 4.38 2.24 3.09
N ALA A 112 3.14 1.79 3.34
CA ALA A 112 2.86 0.82 4.38
C ALA A 112 3.57 -0.52 4.12
N ILE A 113 3.63 -0.98 2.87
CA ILE A 113 4.38 -2.19 2.49
C ILE A 113 5.88 -1.98 2.73
N GLY A 114 6.45 -0.86 2.29
CA GLY A 114 7.87 -0.54 2.50
C GLY A 114 8.23 -0.46 4.00
N ALA A 115 7.34 0.10 4.82
CA ALA A 115 7.52 0.16 6.26
C ALA A 115 7.46 -1.24 6.91
N LEU A 116 6.58 -2.13 6.44
CA LEU A 116 6.52 -3.53 6.91
C LEU A 116 7.80 -4.29 6.54
N TYR A 117 8.32 -4.10 5.33
CA TYR A 117 9.60 -4.67 4.93
C TYR A 117 10.75 -4.21 5.82
N ALA A 118 10.84 -2.90 6.08
CA ALA A 118 11.85 -2.35 6.99
C ALA A 118 11.72 -2.94 8.40
N LYS A 119 10.50 -3.19 8.89
CA LYS A 119 10.26 -3.85 10.19
C LYS A 119 10.61 -5.35 10.18
N SER A 120 10.47 -6.02 9.03
CA SER A 120 10.81 -7.44 8.85
C SER A 120 12.32 -7.71 8.72
N GLY A 121 13.12 -6.68 8.42
CA GLY A 121 14.56 -6.79 8.18
C GLY A 121 14.96 -6.97 6.70
N ASP A 122 14.00 -7.10 5.79
CA ASP A 122 14.27 -7.07 4.34
C ASP A 122 14.36 -5.61 3.88
N HIS A 123 15.57 -5.04 4.03
CA HIS A 123 15.83 -3.65 3.67
C HIS A 123 15.83 -3.41 2.15
N SER A 124 16.04 -4.43 1.33
CA SER A 124 16.09 -4.26 -0.12
C SER A 124 14.72 -4.01 -0.73
N SER A 125 13.76 -4.84 -0.33
CA SER A 125 12.35 -4.62 -0.68
C SER A 125 11.84 -3.31 -0.08
N ALA A 126 12.27 -2.96 1.14
CA ALA A 126 11.90 -1.69 1.77
C ALA A 126 12.36 -0.48 0.96
N VAL A 127 13.61 -0.45 0.50
CA VAL A 127 14.14 0.65 -0.33
C VAL A 127 13.37 0.76 -1.63
N LYS A 128 13.05 -0.34 -2.31
CA LYS A 128 12.27 -0.33 -3.55
C LYS A 128 10.91 0.37 -3.37
N HIS A 129 10.16 0.00 -2.33
CA HIS A 129 8.84 0.56 -2.08
C HIS A 129 8.89 2.00 -1.53
N LEU A 130 9.82 2.32 -0.63
CA LEU A 130 9.94 3.65 -0.05
C LEU A 130 10.50 4.67 -1.07
N ARG A 131 11.41 4.24 -1.94
CA ARG A 131 11.94 5.06 -3.05
C ARG A 131 10.82 5.48 -4.01
N HIS A 132 9.94 4.56 -4.36
CA HIS A 132 8.78 4.87 -5.20
C HIS A 132 7.95 6.02 -4.61
N VAL A 133 7.72 6.02 -3.29
CA VAL A 133 6.90 7.04 -2.61
C VAL A 133 7.58 8.42 -2.54
N PHE A 134 8.89 8.48 -2.30
CA PHE A 134 9.57 9.75 -1.99
C PHE A 134 10.37 10.34 -3.15
N GLU A 135 10.84 9.53 -4.10
CA GLU A 135 11.74 9.98 -5.18
C GLU A 135 11.08 9.94 -6.56
N GLU A 136 10.08 9.09 -6.75
CA GLU A 136 9.46 8.93 -8.07
C GLU A 136 8.35 9.95 -8.30
N THR A 137 8.49 10.78 -9.34
CA THR A 137 7.48 11.79 -9.71
C THR A 137 6.16 11.15 -10.13
N SER A 138 6.14 9.88 -10.57
CA SER A 138 4.91 9.16 -10.88
C SER A 138 4.08 8.80 -9.65
N ALA A 139 4.67 8.87 -8.46
CA ALA A 139 3.96 8.64 -7.21
C ALA A 139 3.25 9.91 -6.71
N ASP A 140 3.44 11.08 -7.33
CA ASP A 140 2.71 12.29 -6.96
C ASP A 140 1.22 12.16 -7.36
N GLU A 141 0.38 11.77 -6.39
CA GLU A 141 -1.08 11.61 -6.57
C GLU A 141 -1.75 12.90 -7.05
N SER A 142 -1.14 14.06 -6.78
CA SER A 142 -1.62 15.37 -7.23
C SER A 142 -1.55 15.57 -8.75
N ALA A 143 -0.69 14.82 -9.45
CA ALA A 143 -0.54 14.89 -10.90
C ALA A 143 -1.59 14.06 -11.66
N VAL A 144 -2.40 13.25 -10.96
CA VAL A 144 -3.37 12.35 -11.59
C VAL A 144 -4.64 13.11 -12.00
N VAL A 145 -4.72 13.52 -13.27
CA VAL A 145 -5.89 14.23 -13.83
C VAL A 145 -7.05 13.27 -14.17
N PHE A 146 -6.74 12.06 -14.64
CA PHE A 146 -7.73 11.06 -15.04
C PHE A 146 -7.59 9.79 -14.19
N PRO A 147 -8.31 9.68 -13.06
CA PRO A 147 -8.17 8.53 -12.17
C PRO A 147 -8.84 7.29 -12.76
N THR A 148 -8.16 6.15 -12.62
CA THR A 148 -8.69 4.80 -12.85
C THR A 148 -9.92 4.56 -11.96
N PRO A 149 -10.84 3.64 -12.34
CA PRO A 149 -12.03 3.36 -11.53
C PRO A 149 -11.69 2.90 -10.10
N GLU A 150 -10.60 2.17 -9.92
CA GLU A 150 -10.09 1.70 -8.62
C GLU A 150 -9.71 2.86 -7.71
N VAL A 151 -8.86 3.78 -8.21
CA VAL A 151 -8.43 4.97 -7.45
C VAL A 151 -9.64 5.84 -7.10
N ARG A 152 -10.61 5.94 -8.01
CA ARG A 152 -11.85 6.69 -7.76
C ARG A 152 -12.67 6.09 -6.62
N ASP A 153 -12.80 4.77 -6.58
CA ASP A 153 -13.53 4.09 -5.51
C ASP A 153 -12.77 4.14 -4.18
N TYR A 154 -11.44 3.99 -4.20
CA TYR A 154 -10.58 4.22 -3.05
C TYR A 154 -10.77 5.62 -2.46
N VAL A 155 -10.66 6.67 -3.28
CA VAL A 155 -10.83 8.07 -2.84
C VAL A 155 -12.26 8.34 -2.34
N ARG A 156 -13.29 7.75 -2.96
CA ARG A 156 -14.67 7.87 -2.48
C ARG A 156 -14.85 7.26 -1.08
N LEU A 157 -14.27 6.09 -0.84
CA LEU A 157 -14.29 5.43 0.47
C LEU A 157 -13.48 6.22 1.49
N LEU A 158 -12.30 6.69 1.12
CA LEU A 158 -11.45 7.53 1.97
C LEU A 158 -12.20 8.79 2.41
N ARG A 159 -12.81 9.52 1.47
CA ARG A 159 -13.61 10.72 1.79
C ARG A 159 -14.81 10.42 2.67
N ARG A 160 -15.45 9.26 2.51
CA ARG A 160 -16.54 8.84 3.39
C ARG A 160 -16.04 8.66 4.83
N ILE A 161 -14.93 7.94 5.00
CA ILE A 161 -14.30 7.70 6.31
C ILE A 161 -13.81 9.01 6.95
N GLU A 162 -13.34 9.96 6.15
CA GLU A 162 -12.90 11.28 6.62
C GLU A 162 -14.07 12.19 7.03
N ARG A 163 -15.16 12.18 6.24
CA ARG A 163 -16.37 12.96 6.52
C ARG A 163 -17.09 12.44 7.76
N GLU A 164 -17.14 11.13 7.91
CA GLU A 164 -17.90 10.45 8.97
C GLU A 164 -16.99 9.47 9.73
N PRO A 165 -16.05 9.98 10.55
CA PRO A 165 -15.11 9.14 11.29
C PRO A 165 -15.79 8.21 12.31
N ALA A 166 -17.05 8.50 12.68
CA ALA A 166 -17.85 7.66 13.56
C ALA A 166 -18.28 6.33 12.92
N GLU A 167 -18.41 6.26 11.59
CA GLU A 167 -18.78 5.00 10.91
C GLU A 167 -17.64 3.97 10.93
N SER A 168 -16.38 4.43 10.92
CA SER A 168 -15.22 3.55 10.92
C SER A 168 -14.04 4.16 11.70
N PRO A 169 -14.15 4.24 13.04
CA PRO A 169 -13.17 4.94 13.88
C PRO A 169 -11.79 4.30 13.83
N LEU A 170 -11.73 2.97 13.80
CA LEU A 170 -10.47 2.22 13.70
C LEU A 170 -9.74 2.51 12.39
N THR A 171 -10.46 2.50 11.26
CA THR A 171 -9.89 2.74 9.94
C THR A 171 -9.42 4.19 9.80
N SER A 172 -10.23 5.14 10.27
CA SER A 172 -9.88 6.56 10.27
C SER A 172 -8.62 6.83 11.10
N ALA A 173 -8.50 6.20 12.27
CA ALA A 173 -7.31 6.30 13.12
C ALA A 173 -6.08 5.65 12.48
N ALA A 174 -6.22 4.48 11.87
CA ALA A 174 -5.13 3.76 11.22
C ALA A 174 -4.57 4.54 10.02
N VAL A 175 -5.44 5.06 9.14
CA VAL A 175 -5.01 5.87 8.00
C VAL A 175 -4.24 7.11 8.47
N ARG A 176 -4.78 7.86 9.45
CA ARG A 176 -4.09 9.04 10.00
C ARG A 176 -2.77 8.71 10.67
N SER A 177 -2.70 7.58 11.37
CA SER A 177 -1.48 7.11 12.02
C SER A 177 -0.40 6.77 10.98
N LEU A 178 -0.75 5.98 9.97
CA LEU A 178 0.17 5.63 8.86
C LEU A 178 0.64 6.87 8.10
N GLU A 179 -0.27 7.81 7.83
CA GLU A 179 0.08 9.10 7.22
C GLU A 179 1.09 9.89 8.06
N ARG A 180 0.90 9.95 9.38
CA ARG A 180 1.86 10.61 10.29
C ARG A 180 3.21 9.89 10.30
N ILE A 181 3.23 8.56 10.27
CA ILE A 181 4.48 7.80 10.19
C ILE A 181 5.17 8.11 8.87
N ARG A 182 4.43 8.15 7.77
CA ARG A 182 4.94 8.53 6.44
C ARG A 182 5.61 9.89 6.44
N THR A 183 4.92 10.91 6.97
CA THR A 183 5.46 12.28 6.98
C THR A 183 6.64 12.45 7.93
N ASN A 184 6.56 11.85 9.13
CA ASN A 184 7.52 12.13 10.20
C ASN A 184 8.76 11.23 10.13
N ARG A 185 8.58 9.97 9.72
CA ARG A 185 9.62 8.93 9.77
C ARG A 185 9.93 8.32 8.41
N GLY A 186 9.10 8.51 7.38
CA GLY A 186 9.26 7.80 6.12
C GLY A 186 10.60 8.04 5.40
N LEU A 187 11.08 9.29 5.35
CA LEU A 187 12.40 9.60 4.81
C LEU A 187 13.54 9.02 5.65
N ALA A 188 13.40 9.08 6.98
CA ALA A 188 14.38 8.48 7.88
C ALA A 188 14.45 6.95 7.71
N MET A 189 13.30 6.28 7.50
CA MET A 189 13.23 4.84 7.23
C MET A 189 13.88 4.46 5.90
N LEU A 190 13.71 5.29 4.86
CA LEU A 190 14.37 5.08 3.57
C LEU A 190 15.89 5.17 3.71
N ASN A 191 16.39 6.21 4.37
CA ASN A 191 17.83 6.39 4.59
C ASN A 191 18.41 5.28 5.46
N ALA A 192 17.74 4.92 6.56
CA ALA A 192 18.17 3.82 7.41
C ALA A 192 18.25 2.50 6.63
N SER A 193 17.24 2.18 5.81
CA SER A 193 17.25 0.95 5.00
C SER A 193 18.39 0.93 3.98
N ARG A 194 18.73 2.09 3.38
CA ARG A 194 19.90 2.23 2.49
C ARG A 194 21.22 2.03 3.23
N GLU A 195 21.34 2.56 4.44
CA GLU A 195 22.52 2.35 5.27
C GLU A 195 22.72 0.88 5.61
N TYR A 196 21.63 0.16 5.94
CA TYR A 196 21.69 -1.28 6.16
C TYR A 196 22.11 -2.06 4.91
N GLU A 197 21.54 -1.76 3.74
CA GLU A 197 21.97 -2.40 2.48
C GLU A 197 23.47 -2.14 2.20
N ASN A 198 23.92 -0.90 2.30
CA ASN A 198 25.31 -0.52 2.03
C ASN A 198 26.29 -1.17 3.02
N ASN A 199 25.92 -1.25 4.30
CA ASN A 199 26.74 -1.88 5.33
C ASN A 199 26.81 -3.40 5.15
N MET A 200 25.71 -4.04 4.73
CA MET A 200 25.69 -5.47 4.43
C MET A 200 26.59 -5.81 3.24
N SER A 201 26.51 -5.05 2.14
CA SER A 201 27.40 -5.23 0.98
C SER A 201 28.88 -4.98 1.31
N ARG A 202 29.19 -4.11 2.27
CA ARG A 202 30.58 -3.89 2.72
C ARG A 202 31.11 -5.03 3.58
N SER A 203 30.28 -5.59 4.46
CA SER A 203 30.67 -6.72 5.31
C SER A 203 30.93 -8.01 4.51
N GLU A 204 30.20 -8.24 3.42
CA GLU A 204 30.40 -9.40 2.53
C GLU A 204 31.72 -9.32 1.73
N LEU A 205 32.27 -8.12 1.55
CA LEU A 205 33.56 -7.92 0.88
C LEU A 205 34.77 -8.09 1.82
N ASP A 206 34.55 -8.06 3.14
CA ASP A 206 35.60 -8.12 4.16
C ASP A 206 35.81 -9.55 4.74
N ASP A 207 34.77 -10.41 4.75
CA ASP A 207 34.88 -11.83 5.20
C ASP A 207 35.42 -12.77 4.09
N GLY A 208 35.89 -12.21 2.97
CA GLY A 208 36.44 -12.95 1.81
C GLY A 208 37.96 -13.15 1.84
N SER A 209 38.68 -12.52 2.77
CA SER A 209 40.11 -12.73 3.00
C SER A 209 40.33 -13.21 4.44
N ASP A 210 41.02 -14.34 4.60
CA ASP A 210 41.53 -14.89 5.87
C ASP A 210 40.71 -15.97 6.60
N ARG A 211 40.27 -17.01 5.87
CA ARG A 211 40.09 -18.33 6.49
C ARG A 211 41.01 -19.36 5.84
N GLU A 212 42.31 -19.26 6.13
CA GLU A 212 43.19 -20.42 6.07
C GLU A 212 42.78 -21.43 7.14
N PHE A 213 42.73 -22.68 6.69
CA PHE A 213 42.20 -23.85 7.33
C PHE A 213 43.16 -24.34 8.44
N SER A 214 42.88 -24.01 9.70
CA SER A 214 43.44 -24.77 10.84
C SER A 214 42.38 -25.71 11.39
N SER A 215 42.42 -26.95 10.90
CA SER A 215 41.78 -28.07 11.57
C SER A 215 42.58 -28.40 12.82
N ASP A 216 42.10 -27.98 13.98
CA ASP A 216 42.54 -28.55 15.25
C ASP A 216 41.37 -29.26 15.93
N SER A 217 41.59 -30.55 16.19
CA SER A 217 40.60 -31.53 16.61
C SER A 217 40.30 -31.39 18.09
N VAL A 218 39.05 -31.05 18.44
CA VAL A 218 38.57 -31.08 19.84
C VAL A 218 38.11 -32.49 20.18
N VAL A 219 38.90 -33.13 21.05
CA VAL A 219 38.59 -34.38 21.74
C VAL A 219 37.41 -34.16 22.69
N PHE A 220 36.37 -34.97 22.54
CA PHE A 220 35.27 -35.10 23.50
C PHE A 220 35.79 -35.87 24.72
N ASP A 221 35.70 -35.26 25.91
CA ASP A 221 35.84 -35.97 27.19
C ASP A 221 34.54 -35.85 27.98
N GLU A 222 34.12 -36.98 28.53
CA GLU A 222 32.80 -37.28 29.06
C GLU A 222 32.85 -37.25 30.58
N GLY A 223 31.98 -36.44 31.19
CA GLY A 223 31.50 -36.66 32.55
C GLY A 223 32.11 -35.80 33.65
N GLN A 224 31.38 -34.76 34.06
CA GLN A 224 31.17 -34.53 35.49
C GLN A 224 29.98 -33.61 35.76
N VAL A 225 28.98 -34.16 36.46
CA VAL A 225 27.90 -33.41 37.12
C VAL A 225 28.46 -32.88 38.45
N PRO A 226 28.15 -31.63 38.81
CA PRO A 226 27.78 -31.40 40.20
C PRO A 226 26.49 -30.61 40.38
N ASN A 227 25.88 -30.96 41.50
CA ASN A 227 24.57 -30.67 42.03
C ASN A 227 24.45 -29.23 42.59
N ALA A 228 23.21 -28.72 42.56
CA ALA A 228 22.58 -27.78 43.49
C ALA A 228 23.27 -26.44 43.86
N THR A 229 22.56 -25.31 43.69
CA THR A 229 21.85 -24.59 44.78
C THR A 229 21.40 -23.20 44.29
N LEU A 230 20.09 -22.92 44.37
CA LEU A 230 19.49 -21.59 44.20
C LEU A 230 19.80 -20.70 45.41
N PRO A 231 19.84 -19.37 45.21
CA PRO A 231 19.16 -18.51 46.17
C PRO A 231 18.23 -17.49 45.51
N GLU A 232 17.11 -17.29 46.21
CA GLU A 232 16.08 -16.29 45.97
C GLU A 232 16.58 -14.85 46.14
N GLY A 233 15.90 -13.94 45.45
CA GLY A 233 15.49 -12.66 46.02
C GLY A 233 16.52 -11.52 46.04
N SER A 234 16.33 -10.53 45.16
CA SER A 234 16.34 -9.12 45.56
C SER A 234 15.79 -8.20 44.47
N THR A 235 14.68 -7.59 44.81
CA THR A 235 14.14 -6.35 44.26
C THR A 235 15.16 -5.21 44.36
N SER A 236 15.37 -4.43 43.31
CA SER A 236 15.35 -2.97 43.42
C SER A 236 15.41 -2.26 42.06
N SER A 237 14.53 -1.29 41.98
CA SER A 237 14.46 -0.15 41.06
C SER A 237 15.79 0.55 40.81
N VAL A 238 16.10 0.84 39.54
CA VAL A 238 16.90 2.01 39.17
C VAL A 238 16.21 2.77 38.05
N MET A 239 15.59 3.87 38.46
CA MET A 239 15.15 4.98 37.65
C MET A 239 16.39 5.72 37.14
N ARG A 240 16.58 5.83 35.82
CA ARG A 240 17.53 6.79 35.25
C ARG A 240 16.89 7.59 34.12
N ARG A 241 16.59 8.83 34.50
CA ARG A 241 16.11 9.95 33.70
C ARG A 241 17.37 10.73 33.26
N ALA A 242 17.56 10.87 31.95
CA ALA A 242 18.41 11.86 31.31
C ALA A 242 17.75 12.11 29.94
N GLY A 243 17.29 13.30 29.56
CA GLY A 243 17.83 14.62 29.85
C GLY A 243 18.91 14.97 28.83
N GLY A 244 18.52 15.05 27.55
CA GLY A 244 19.39 15.45 26.44
C GLY A 244 18.73 16.55 25.64
N THR A 245 19.28 17.76 25.75
CA THR A 245 18.85 19.00 25.11
C THR A 245 19.53 19.14 23.75
N ALA A 246 18.72 19.51 22.75
CA ALA A 246 19.02 20.27 21.53
C ALA A 246 20.35 20.04 20.77
N GLU A 247 20.24 19.56 19.53
CA GLU A 247 21.07 20.09 18.43
C GLU A 247 20.26 20.31 17.15
N ASP A 248 20.64 21.42 16.52
CA ASP A 248 20.14 22.13 15.37
C ASP A 248 20.22 21.30 14.07
N SER A 249 19.10 21.16 13.36
CA SER A 249 19.10 20.60 12.00
C SER A 249 18.20 21.42 11.06
N LYS A 250 18.88 22.26 10.29
CA LYS A 250 18.63 22.66 8.90
C LYS A 250 17.17 22.50 8.40
N THR A 251 16.56 23.65 8.18
CA THR A 251 15.31 23.91 7.47
C THR A 251 15.10 23.03 6.23
N VAL A 252 14.32 21.96 6.42
CA VAL A 252 13.65 21.22 5.34
C VAL A 252 12.55 22.12 4.77
N PRO A 253 12.39 22.26 3.44
CA PRO A 253 11.28 23.02 2.89
C PRO A 253 9.96 22.40 3.33
N HIS A 254 9.17 23.19 4.06
CA HIS A 254 7.88 22.84 4.61
C HIS A 254 6.91 22.54 3.46
N ARG A 255 6.86 21.29 2.98
CA ARG A 255 5.80 20.86 2.07
C ARG A 255 4.51 20.70 2.87
N LYS A 256 3.46 21.39 2.42
CA LYS A 256 2.13 21.33 3.02
C LYS A 256 1.55 19.91 2.88
N PRO A 257 0.84 19.38 3.89
CA PRO A 257 0.13 18.11 3.77
C PRO A 257 -0.95 18.20 2.69
N ILE A 258 -1.25 17.07 2.03
CA ILE A 258 -2.26 16.95 0.96
C ILE A 258 -3.62 17.54 1.39
N THR A 259 -3.93 17.47 2.68
CA THR A 259 -5.12 18.07 3.28
C THR A 259 -5.18 19.59 3.10
N GLU A 260 -4.07 20.30 3.25
CA GLU A 260 -4.01 21.77 3.15
C GLU A 260 -4.00 22.25 1.69
N VAL A 261 -3.32 21.51 0.80
CA VAL A 261 -3.27 21.83 -0.64
C VAL A 261 -4.64 21.62 -1.31
N LEU A 262 -5.43 20.65 -0.85
CA LEU A 262 -6.79 20.42 -1.36
C LEU A 262 -7.79 21.45 -0.85
N HIS A 263 -7.60 22.04 0.34
CA HIS A 263 -8.41 23.16 0.83
C HIS A 263 -8.13 24.45 0.05
N ASP A 264 -6.87 24.77 -0.24
CA ASP A 264 -6.45 25.97 -0.98
C ASP A 264 -7.04 26.03 -2.42
N ILE A 265 -7.35 24.88 -3.04
CA ILE A 265 -7.91 24.81 -4.40
C ILE A 265 -9.42 25.12 -4.43
N TYR A 266 -10.15 24.82 -3.34
CA TYR A 266 -11.61 25.01 -3.28
C TYR A 266 -12.03 26.32 -2.59
N ASP A 267 -11.23 26.87 -1.66
CA ASP A 267 -11.55 28.13 -1.00
C ASP A 267 -11.18 29.37 -1.82
N LYS A 268 -10.23 29.28 -2.77
CA LYS A 268 -9.84 30.40 -3.64
C LYS A 268 -10.83 30.76 -4.75
N LYS A 269 -12.00 30.13 -4.81
CA LYS A 269 -13.07 30.46 -5.79
C LYS A 269 -14.34 31.01 -5.17
N VAL A 270 -14.26 31.56 -3.96
CA VAL A 270 -15.34 32.35 -3.35
C VAL A 270 -14.84 33.77 -3.09
N HIS A 271 -14.61 34.52 -4.17
CA HIS A 271 -14.69 35.99 -4.22
C HIS A 271 -14.93 36.43 -5.66
#